data_AF-A0A956CZM8-F1
#
_entry.id   AF-A0A956CZM8-F1
#
_cell.length_a   1.000
_cell.length_b   1.000
_cell.length_c   1.000
_cell.angle_alpha   90.00
_cell.angle_beta   90.00
_cell.angle_gamma   90.00
#
_symmetry.space_group_name_H-M   'P 1'
#
loop_
_entity.id
_entity.type
_entity.pdbx_description
1 polymer ?
#
loop_
_entity_poly.entity_id
_entity_poly.type
_entity_poly.pdbx_seq_one_letter_code
_entity_poly.pdbx_strand_id
1 'polypeptide(L)'
;MRYEIRAATRADREDLLELSAHLDSVNLPHDADEIEAILDVSERSFTAQIENVRDRQYVFVLRDLEAHRAVGTSMIIAQLGSRYFPYVFFDVRNEERYSATLDKHFVHEVLTMGYSYHGPTEIGGLVVHPDARKAPERLGMLISYARFLYIAARRDLFQARVLAELMPPLEPDGTSHLWEAVGRHFTGLTYREADRLSKKNKEFIR
;
A
#
# COMPACT_ATOMS: atom_id res chain seq x y z
N MET A 1 -1.10 -30.18 -9.19
CA MET A 1 -1.60 -28.84 -8.77
C MET A 1 -0.66 -27.83 -9.42
N ARG A 2 -1.14 -26.99 -10.35
CA ARG A 2 -0.26 -26.12 -11.16
C ARG A 2 0.20 -24.86 -10.42
N TYR A 3 -0.68 -24.29 -9.59
CA TYR A 3 -0.40 -23.04 -8.89
C TYR A 3 -0.23 -23.27 -7.40
N GLU A 4 0.70 -22.53 -6.81
CA GLU A 4 0.98 -22.51 -5.37
C GLU A 4 0.97 -21.07 -4.86
N ILE A 5 0.35 -20.83 -3.70
CA ILE A 5 0.52 -19.58 -2.96
C ILE A 5 1.37 -19.87 -1.73
N ARG A 6 2.46 -19.13 -1.56
CA ARG A 6 3.33 -19.23 -0.38
C ARG A 6 3.87 -17.88 0.05
N ALA A 7 4.46 -17.85 1.24
CA ALA A 7 5.28 -16.72 1.69
C ALA A 7 6.40 -16.48 0.68
N ALA A 8 6.63 -15.21 0.35
CA ALA A 8 7.77 -14.80 -0.47
C ALA A 8 9.07 -14.96 0.34
N THR A 9 10.14 -15.34 -0.34
CA THR A 9 11.49 -15.45 0.22
C THR A 9 12.45 -14.59 -0.58
N ARG A 10 13.66 -14.38 -0.08
CA ARG A 10 14.72 -13.69 -0.83
C ARG A 10 15.00 -14.30 -2.22
N ALA A 11 14.70 -15.58 -2.43
CA ALA A 11 14.85 -16.24 -3.73
C ALA A 11 13.82 -15.78 -4.77
N ASP A 12 12.73 -15.13 -4.37
CA ASP A 12 11.71 -14.57 -5.28
C ASP A 12 12.05 -13.15 -5.77
N ARG A 13 13.24 -12.63 -5.46
CA ARG A 13 13.64 -11.24 -5.79
C ARG A 13 13.42 -10.88 -7.25
N GLU A 14 13.92 -11.69 -8.17
CA GLU A 14 13.82 -11.40 -9.62
C GLU A 14 12.36 -11.44 -10.08
N ASP A 15 11.60 -12.46 -9.66
CA ASP A 15 10.17 -12.57 -10.00
C ASP A 15 9.36 -11.39 -9.43
N LEU A 16 9.67 -10.96 -8.21
CA LEU A 16 8.97 -9.84 -7.56
C LEU A 16 9.34 -8.50 -8.20
N LEU A 17 10.60 -8.33 -8.62
CA LEU A 17 11.05 -7.17 -9.39
C LEU A 17 10.36 -7.11 -10.76
N GLU A 18 10.22 -8.24 -11.47
CA GLU A 18 9.44 -8.30 -12.71
C GLU A 18 7.99 -7.90 -12.48
N LEU A 19 7.33 -8.46 -11.46
CA LEU A 19 5.94 -8.15 -11.13
C LEU A 19 5.74 -6.68 -10.75
N SER A 20 6.68 -6.07 -10.01
CA SER A 20 6.62 -4.66 -9.62
C SER A 20 6.62 -3.70 -10.83
N ALA A 21 7.17 -4.10 -11.99
CA ALA A 21 7.12 -3.30 -13.21
C ALA A 21 5.69 -3.08 -13.71
N HIS A 22 4.74 -3.93 -13.31
CA HIS A 22 3.33 -3.83 -13.67
C HIS A 22 2.47 -3.08 -12.64
N LEU A 23 3.05 -2.72 -11.49
CA LEU A 23 2.43 -1.92 -10.43
C LEU A 23 3.54 -1.21 -9.66
N ASP A 24 4.05 -0.12 -10.22
CA ASP A 24 4.97 0.76 -9.49
C ASP A 24 4.15 1.58 -8.49
N SER A 25 4.20 1.16 -7.24
CA SER A 25 3.41 1.73 -6.14
C SER A 25 4.27 1.94 -4.90
N VAL A 26 3.79 2.75 -3.96
CA VAL A 26 4.53 3.05 -2.72
C VAL A 26 4.82 1.79 -1.90
N ASN A 27 3.92 0.79 -1.92
CA ASN A 27 4.08 -0.47 -1.18
C ASN A 27 4.75 -1.60 -2.00
N LEU A 28 4.92 -1.43 -3.31
CA LEU A 28 5.64 -2.35 -4.19
C LEU A 28 6.35 -1.54 -5.28
N PRO A 29 7.47 -0.89 -4.96
CA PRO A 29 8.22 -0.04 -5.88
C PRO A 29 8.97 -0.90 -6.90
N HIS A 30 9.11 -0.40 -8.13
CA HIS A 30 9.98 -1.02 -9.14
C HIS A 30 11.46 -0.63 -8.93
N ASP A 31 12.02 -1.03 -7.79
CA ASP A 31 13.41 -0.78 -7.39
C ASP A 31 14.02 -2.01 -6.73
N ALA A 32 15.20 -2.43 -7.18
CA ALA A 32 15.79 -3.71 -6.76
C ALA A 32 16.21 -3.72 -5.28
N ASP A 33 16.68 -2.59 -4.75
CA ASP A 33 17.11 -2.48 -3.35
C ASP A 33 15.89 -2.43 -2.42
N GLU A 34 14.85 -1.69 -2.81
CA GLU A 34 13.58 -1.64 -2.07
C GLU A 34 12.87 -3.01 -2.06
N ILE A 35 12.87 -3.74 -3.18
CA ILE A 35 12.31 -5.10 -3.28
C ILE A 35 13.08 -6.08 -2.37
N GLU A 36 14.41 -6.00 -2.33
CA GLU A 36 15.21 -6.82 -1.43
C GLU A 36 14.89 -6.53 0.04
N ALA A 37 14.74 -5.25 0.41
CA ALA A 37 14.35 -4.85 1.77
C ALA A 37 12.94 -5.36 2.13
N ILE A 38 11.98 -5.27 1.20
CA ILE A 38 10.62 -5.81 1.38
C ILE A 38 10.65 -7.32 1.63
N LEU A 39 11.46 -8.07 0.87
CA LEU A 39 11.59 -9.52 1.03
C LEU A 39 12.27 -9.89 2.35
N ASP A 40 13.30 -9.15 2.78
CA ASP A 40 13.92 -9.36 4.11
C ASP A 40 12.89 -9.19 5.23
N VAL A 41 12.17 -8.06 5.22
CA VAL A 41 11.15 -7.78 6.24
C VAL A 41 10.06 -8.84 6.21
N SER A 42 9.62 -9.27 5.03
CA SER A 42 8.65 -10.35 4.87
C SER A 42 9.11 -11.65 5.48
N GLU A 43 10.30 -12.13 5.11
CA GLU A 43 10.86 -13.39 5.58
C GLU A 43 11.03 -13.38 7.12
N ARG A 44 11.55 -12.27 7.67
CA ARG A 44 11.69 -12.07 9.12
C ARG A 44 10.33 -11.98 9.84
N SER A 45 9.29 -11.47 9.16
CA SER A 45 7.93 -11.40 9.70
C SER A 45 7.26 -12.77 9.78
N PHE A 46 7.39 -13.60 8.74
CA PHE A 46 6.86 -14.96 8.72
C PHE A 46 7.59 -15.88 9.72
N THR A 47 8.90 -15.66 9.93
CA THR A 47 9.73 -16.41 10.88
C THR A 47 9.72 -15.84 12.30
N ALA A 48 8.90 -14.81 12.56
CA ALA A 48 8.76 -14.15 13.86
C ALA A 48 10.06 -13.55 14.44
N GLN A 49 11.02 -13.18 13.59
CA GLN A 49 12.27 -12.52 13.96
C GLN A 49 12.12 -11.01 14.22
N ILE A 50 11.00 -10.41 13.81
CA ILE A 50 10.65 -9.03 14.17
C ILE A 50 9.82 -9.07 15.46
N GLU A 51 10.37 -8.58 16.56
CA GLU A 51 9.73 -8.62 17.90
C GLU A 51 8.41 -7.84 17.92
N ASN A 52 8.44 -6.59 17.45
CA ASN A 52 7.25 -5.78 17.36
C ASN A 52 6.39 -6.23 16.16
N VAL A 53 5.27 -6.90 16.47
CA VAL A 53 4.32 -7.39 15.45
C VAL A 53 3.78 -6.27 14.55
N ARG A 54 3.79 -5.01 15.00
CA ARG A 54 3.30 -3.86 14.22
C ARG A 54 4.26 -3.41 13.13
N ASP A 55 5.54 -3.78 13.22
CA ASP A 55 6.56 -3.47 12.21
C ASP A 55 6.65 -4.57 11.13
N ARG A 56 5.81 -5.61 11.23
CA ARG A 56 5.82 -6.75 10.31
C ARG A 56 5.13 -6.45 8.99
N GLN A 57 5.65 -7.04 7.93
CA GLN A 57 5.06 -7.02 6.59
C GLN A 57 5.03 -8.45 6.07
N TYR A 58 4.02 -8.82 5.29
CA TYR A 58 3.83 -10.19 4.81
C TYR A 58 3.59 -10.17 3.32
N VAL A 59 4.56 -10.66 2.55
CA VAL A 59 4.46 -10.78 1.10
C VAL A 59 4.15 -12.22 0.72
N PHE A 60 3.15 -12.40 -0.11
CA PHE A 60 2.76 -13.67 -0.69
C PHE A 60 3.06 -13.65 -2.17
N VAL A 61 3.59 -14.76 -2.69
CA VAL A 61 3.75 -15.00 -4.11
C VAL A 61 2.81 -16.10 -4.56
N LEU A 62 2.22 -15.94 -5.74
CA LEU A 62 1.53 -16.99 -6.48
C LEU A 62 2.50 -17.51 -7.55
N ARG A 63 2.93 -18.77 -7.42
CA ARG A 63 3.85 -19.42 -8.35
C ARG A 63 3.11 -20.31 -9.33
N ASP A 64 3.51 -20.23 -10.59
CA ASP A 64 3.21 -21.24 -11.60
C ASP A 64 4.32 -22.30 -11.54
N LEU A 65 3.98 -23.50 -11.10
CA LEU A 65 4.94 -24.60 -10.90
C LEU A 65 5.40 -25.23 -12.21
N GLU A 66 4.66 -25.06 -13.30
CA GLU A 66 5.08 -25.52 -14.64
C GLU A 66 6.04 -24.52 -15.28
N ALA A 67 5.78 -23.23 -15.11
CA ALA A 67 6.66 -22.16 -15.61
C ALA A 67 7.82 -21.82 -14.65
N HIS A 68 7.85 -22.44 -13.46
CA HIS A 68 8.85 -22.23 -12.41
C HIS A 68 9.07 -20.78 -11.95
N ARG A 69 8.05 -19.91 -12.09
CA ARG A 69 8.14 -18.47 -11.75
C ARG A 69 6.95 -17.98 -10.95
N ALA A 70 7.11 -16.87 -10.22
CA ALA A 70 5.96 -16.16 -9.67
C ALA A 70 5.19 -15.44 -10.78
N VAL A 71 3.86 -15.57 -10.75
CA VAL A 71 2.91 -14.94 -11.69
C VAL A 71 1.97 -13.96 -10.98
N GLY A 72 2.10 -13.81 -9.67
CA GLY A 72 1.41 -12.78 -8.92
C GLY A 72 2.00 -12.56 -7.54
N THR A 73 1.71 -11.40 -6.97
CA THR A 73 2.12 -11.01 -5.62
C THR A 73 0.97 -10.30 -4.89
N SER A 74 1.01 -10.33 -3.56
CA SER A 74 0.13 -9.55 -2.69
C SER A 74 0.80 -9.34 -1.34
N MET A 75 0.49 -8.23 -0.66
CA MET A 75 1.14 -7.85 0.59
C MET A 75 0.13 -7.48 1.69
N ILE A 76 0.52 -7.69 2.94
CA ILE A 76 -0.09 -7.07 4.13
C ILE A 76 0.99 -6.28 4.89
N ILE A 77 0.71 -5.03 5.24
CA ILE A 77 1.50 -4.25 6.20
C ILE A 77 0.73 -4.28 7.52
N ALA A 78 1.35 -4.81 8.59
CA ALA A 78 0.65 -5.10 9.84
C ALA A 78 0.01 -3.85 10.46
N GLN A 79 0.69 -2.70 10.39
CA GLN A 79 0.18 -1.42 10.86
C GLN A 79 0.77 -0.28 10.04
N LEU A 80 -0.08 0.65 9.61
CA LEU A 80 0.37 1.94 9.11
C LEU A 80 0.71 2.87 10.25
N GLY A 81 1.79 3.61 10.08
CA GLY A 81 2.29 4.51 11.10
C GLY A 81 3.06 3.80 12.20
N SER A 82 4.13 4.44 12.64
CA SER A 82 4.97 4.02 13.75
C SER A 82 5.24 5.23 14.65
N ARG A 83 5.90 5.00 15.80
CA ARG A 83 6.31 6.07 16.72
C ARG A 83 7.09 7.19 16.03
N TYR A 84 7.93 6.87 15.04
CA TYR A 84 8.80 7.84 14.37
C TYR A 84 8.17 8.39 13.09
N PHE A 85 7.36 7.59 12.41
CA PHE A 85 6.76 7.93 11.12
C PHE A 85 5.24 7.73 11.18
N PRO A 86 4.45 8.76 11.52
CA PRO A 86 2.99 8.61 11.55
C PRO A 86 2.43 8.34 10.16
N TYR A 87 1.32 7.61 10.11
CA TYR A 87 0.46 7.53 8.95
C TYR A 87 -0.24 8.88 8.74
N VAL A 88 -0.05 9.50 7.58
CA VAL A 88 -0.58 10.82 7.24
C VAL A 88 -1.65 10.66 6.17
N PHE A 89 -2.79 11.31 6.35
CA PHE A 89 -3.92 11.22 5.42
C PHE A 89 -4.75 12.50 5.45
N PHE A 90 -5.59 12.71 4.43
CA PHE A 90 -6.67 13.69 4.48
C PHE A 90 -7.99 13.01 4.82
N ASP A 91 -8.73 13.61 5.74
CA ASP A 91 -10.11 13.24 6.06
C ASP A 91 -11.07 14.23 5.40
N VAL A 92 -12.08 13.71 4.69
CA VAL A 92 -13.11 14.51 4.03
C VAL A 92 -14.26 14.66 5.02
N ARG A 93 -14.54 15.89 5.47
CA ARG A 93 -15.56 16.15 6.49
C ARG A 93 -16.54 17.23 6.04
N ASN A 94 -17.77 17.14 6.53
CA ASN A 94 -18.73 18.22 6.44
C ASN A 94 -18.62 19.11 7.67
N GLU A 95 -18.34 20.40 7.47
CA GLU A 95 -18.40 21.42 8.51
C GLU A 95 -19.69 22.22 8.34
N GLU A 96 -20.52 22.21 9.38
CA GLU A 96 -21.78 22.94 9.41
C GLU A 96 -21.61 24.27 10.15
N ARG A 97 -22.09 25.37 9.55
CA ARG A 97 -22.05 26.70 10.15
C ARG A 97 -23.41 27.37 10.00
N TYR A 98 -23.89 28.00 11.06
CA TYR A 98 -25.09 28.83 11.01
C TYR A 98 -24.72 30.30 11.20
N SER A 99 -25.10 31.13 10.22
CA SER A 99 -24.93 32.58 10.29
C SER A 99 -26.26 33.20 10.75
N ALA A 100 -26.30 33.65 11.99
CA ALA A 100 -27.48 34.34 12.53
C ALA A 100 -27.79 35.65 11.76
N THR A 101 -26.77 36.39 11.35
CA THR A 101 -26.94 37.66 10.60
C THR A 101 -27.54 37.45 9.21
N LEU A 102 -27.18 36.35 8.54
CA LEU A 102 -27.71 36.01 7.22
C LEU A 102 -28.94 35.10 7.27
N ASP A 103 -29.31 34.61 8.46
CA ASP A 103 -30.28 33.54 8.69
C ASP A 103 -30.09 32.36 7.73
N LYS A 104 -28.85 31.87 7.65
CA LYS A 104 -28.47 30.81 6.72
C LYS A 104 -27.61 29.74 7.38
N HIS A 105 -27.93 28.49 7.06
CA HIS A 105 -27.12 27.32 7.35
C HIS A 105 -26.26 26.97 6.14
N PHE A 106 -24.98 26.74 6.40
CA PHE A 106 -23.98 26.36 5.40
C PHE A 106 -23.43 24.99 5.77
N VAL A 107 -23.27 24.14 4.76
CA VAL A 107 -22.57 22.86 4.87
C VAL A 107 -21.41 22.92 3.89
N HIS A 108 -20.19 22.85 4.41
CA HIS A 108 -18.97 22.90 3.62
C HIS A 108 -18.24 21.57 3.70
N GLU A 109 -17.93 20.97 2.55
CA GLU A 109 -17.00 19.84 2.50
C GLU A 109 -15.56 20.37 2.61
N VAL A 110 -14.81 19.86 3.58
CA VAL A 110 -13.44 20.30 3.89
C VAL A 110 -12.49 19.11 3.98
N LEU A 111 -11.24 19.33 3.55
CA LEU A 111 -10.14 18.39 3.75
C LEU A 111 -9.39 18.75 5.02
N THR A 112 -9.33 17.82 5.97
CA THR A 112 -8.56 17.98 7.21
C THR A 112 -7.39 17.00 7.22
N MET A 113 -6.17 17.50 7.41
CA MET A 113 -5.00 16.62 7.55
C MET A 113 -5.05 15.89 8.91
N GLY A 114 -4.88 14.58 8.86
CA GLY A 114 -4.85 13.68 10.01
C GLY A 114 -3.54 12.93 10.11
N TYR A 115 -3.18 12.55 11.34
CA TYR A 115 -1.99 11.76 11.65
C TYR A 115 -2.38 10.62 12.58
N SER A 116 -1.88 9.41 12.32
CA SER A 116 -2.02 8.28 13.22
C SER A 116 -0.69 7.56 13.43
N TYR A 117 -0.28 7.41 14.68
CA TYR A 117 0.87 6.60 15.08
C TYR A 117 0.49 5.12 15.27
N HIS A 118 -0.81 4.83 15.25
CA HIS A 118 -1.43 3.50 15.39
C HIS A 118 -2.50 3.35 14.30
N GLY A 119 -2.08 3.48 13.04
CA GLY A 119 -2.95 3.41 11.88
C GLY A 119 -3.49 2.00 11.62
N PRO A 120 -4.35 1.85 10.60
CA PRO A 120 -4.94 0.57 10.24
C PRO A 120 -3.92 -0.40 9.62
N THR A 121 -4.32 -1.66 9.44
CA THR A 121 -3.59 -2.61 8.59
C THR A 121 -3.81 -2.23 7.12
N GLU A 122 -2.76 -2.24 6.32
CA GLU A 122 -2.87 -2.03 4.87
C GLU A 122 -2.74 -3.36 4.14
N ILE A 123 -3.57 -3.55 3.11
CA ILE A 123 -3.37 -4.58 2.10
C ILE A 123 -2.95 -3.92 0.78
N GLY A 124 -1.87 -4.41 0.19
CA GLY A 124 -1.21 -3.79 -0.95
C GLY A 124 -0.55 -4.80 -1.87
N GLY A 125 0.33 -4.31 -2.75
CA GLY A 125 1.18 -5.13 -3.62
C GLY A 125 0.43 -6.15 -4.48
N LEU A 126 -0.85 -5.93 -4.79
CA LEU A 126 -1.66 -6.91 -5.52
C LEU A 126 -1.39 -6.81 -7.02
N VAL A 127 -0.61 -7.74 -7.56
CA VAL A 127 -0.28 -7.81 -8.98
C VAL A 127 -0.46 -9.22 -9.49
N VAL A 128 -0.93 -9.33 -10.73
CA VAL A 128 -0.84 -10.57 -11.52
C VAL A 128 -0.17 -10.22 -12.83
N HIS A 129 0.81 -11.02 -13.22
CA HIS A 129 1.50 -10.91 -14.51
C HIS A 129 0.47 -10.89 -15.65
N PRO A 130 0.59 -10.01 -16.66
CA PRO A 130 -0.37 -9.89 -17.76
C PRO A 130 -0.82 -11.23 -18.37
N ASP A 131 0.13 -12.13 -18.66
CA ASP A 131 -0.14 -13.45 -19.23
C ASP A 131 -0.96 -14.39 -18.33
N ALA A 132 -0.96 -14.12 -17.02
CA ALA A 132 -1.71 -14.90 -16.03
C ALA A 132 -3.05 -14.22 -15.66
N ARG A 133 -3.34 -13.03 -16.21
CA ARG A 133 -4.63 -12.34 -16.02
C ARG A 133 -5.73 -13.06 -16.80
N LYS A 134 -6.95 -13.01 -16.27
CA LYS A 134 -8.14 -13.64 -16.86
C LYS A 134 -8.02 -15.17 -17.06
N ALA A 135 -7.03 -15.81 -16.46
CA ALA A 135 -6.96 -17.26 -16.36
C ALA A 135 -8.25 -17.81 -15.70
N PRO A 136 -8.81 -18.94 -16.17
CA PRO A 136 -10.03 -19.53 -15.61
C PRO A 136 -10.00 -19.75 -14.09
N GLU A 137 -8.82 -20.00 -13.54
CA GLU A 137 -8.53 -20.25 -12.13
C GLU A 137 -8.71 -19.01 -11.24
N ARG A 138 -8.93 -17.81 -11.82
CA ARG A 138 -9.11 -16.53 -11.11
C ARG A 138 -7.96 -16.22 -10.16
N LEU A 139 -6.74 -16.36 -10.65
CA LEU A 139 -5.48 -16.21 -9.91
C LEU A 139 -5.40 -14.93 -9.05
N GLY A 140 -5.82 -13.79 -9.59
CA GLY A 140 -5.84 -12.53 -8.84
C GLY A 140 -6.79 -12.55 -7.64
N MET A 141 -7.92 -13.25 -7.76
CA MET A 141 -8.86 -13.45 -6.66
C MET A 141 -8.24 -14.35 -5.58
N LEU A 142 -7.59 -15.45 -5.98
CA LEU A 142 -6.96 -16.40 -5.04
C LEU A 142 -5.88 -15.71 -4.20
N ILE A 143 -4.94 -15.02 -4.85
CA ILE A 143 -3.84 -14.36 -4.13
C ILE A 143 -4.33 -13.17 -3.29
N SER A 144 -5.38 -12.47 -3.76
CA SER A 144 -6.03 -11.43 -2.95
C SER A 144 -6.63 -11.98 -1.67
N TYR A 145 -7.36 -13.10 -1.75
CA TYR A 145 -8.00 -13.74 -0.59
C TYR A 145 -7.02 -14.39 0.38
N ALA A 146 -5.84 -14.82 -0.08
CA ALA A 146 -4.79 -15.35 0.79
C ALA A 146 -4.45 -14.38 1.94
N ARG A 147 -4.45 -13.07 1.66
CA ARG A 147 -4.23 -12.03 2.68
C ARG A 147 -5.29 -12.06 3.78
N PHE A 148 -6.56 -12.10 3.39
CA PHE A 148 -7.68 -12.12 4.35
C PHE A 148 -7.71 -13.42 5.15
N LEU A 149 -7.39 -14.55 4.53
CA LEU A 149 -7.25 -15.83 5.23
C LEU A 149 -6.11 -15.79 6.26
N TYR A 150 -4.97 -15.20 5.90
CA TYR A 150 -3.85 -15.05 6.83
C TYR A 150 -4.20 -14.10 7.99
N ILE A 151 -4.86 -12.97 7.70
CA ILE A 151 -5.36 -12.03 8.72
C ILE A 151 -6.32 -12.74 9.68
N ALA A 152 -7.28 -13.52 9.16
CA ALA A 152 -8.23 -14.25 9.98
C ALA A 152 -7.54 -15.32 10.85
N ALA A 153 -6.56 -16.04 10.30
CA ALA A 153 -5.84 -17.09 11.00
C ALA A 153 -4.81 -16.58 12.04
N ARG A 154 -4.43 -15.30 11.98
CA ARG A 154 -3.41 -14.66 12.83
C ARG A 154 -3.89 -13.28 13.30
N ARG A 155 -5.12 -13.22 13.80
CA ARG A 155 -5.85 -11.97 14.02
C ARG A 155 -5.16 -11.00 14.97
N ASP A 156 -4.40 -11.50 15.93
CA ASP A 156 -3.62 -10.75 16.92
C ASP A 156 -2.50 -9.88 16.29
N LEU A 157 -1.99 -10.28 15.13
CA LEU A 157 -0.92 -9.59 14.41
C LEU A 157 -1.40 -8.32 13.70
N PHE A 158 -2.71 -8.16 13.50
CA PHE A 158 -3.29 -7.12 12.65
C PHE A 158 -4.26 -6.19 13.40
N GLN A 159 -4.51 -5.02 12.81
CA GLN A 159 -5.43 -4.03 13.34
C GLN A 159 -6.89 -4.39 13.03
N ALA A 160 -7.83 -3.77 13.74
CA ALA A 160 -9.25 -4.00 13.53
C ALA A 160 -9.77 -3.43 12.20
N ARG A 161 -9.21 -2.30 11.78
CA ARG A 161 -9.51 -1.70 10.48
C ARG A 161 -8.44 -2.14 9.48
N VAL A 162 -8.90 -2.63 8.34
CA VAL A 162 -8.09 -2.94 7.16
C VAL A 162 -8.46 -1.94 6.07
N LEU A 163 -7.48 -1.39 5.36
CA LEU A 163 -7.69 -0.56 4.18
C LEU A 163 -6.75 -0.95 3.05
N ALA A 164 -7.04 -0.43 1.86
CA ALA A 164 -6.15 -0.46 0.72
C ALA A 164 -6.00 0.97 0.20
N GLU A 165 -4.77 1.45 0.05
CA GLU A 165 -4.50 2.73 -0.57
C GLU A 165 -4.36 2.53 -2.07
N LEU A 166 -5.25 3.17 -2.84
CA LEU A 166 -5.24 3.08 -4.28
C LEU A 166 -4.38 4.22 -4.84
N MET A 167 -3.68 3.94 -5.93
CA MET A 167 -2.96 4.97 -6.68
C MET A 167 -3.95 6.07 -7.09
N PRO A 168 -3.58 7.35 -6.93
CA PRO A 168 -4.44 8.43 -7.36
C PRO A 168 -4.60 8.39 -8.89
N PRO A 169 -5.73 8.89 -9.42
CA PRO A 169 -5.83 9.14 -10.84
C PRO A 169 -4.76 10.15 -11.24
N LEU A 170 -3.92 9.77 -12.20
CA LEU A 170 -2.92 10.63 -12.81
C LEU A 170 -3.34 10.92 -14.26
N GLU A 171 -3.07 12.15 -14.68
CA GLU A 171 -3.18 12.55 -16.08
C GLU A 171 -2.16 11.79 -16.96
N PRO A 172 -2.33 11.76 -18.29
CA PRO A 172 -1.40 11.08 -19.19
C PRO A 172 0.06 11.54 -19.08
N ASP A 173 0.30 12.76 -18.61
CA ASP A 173 1.63 13.33 -18.36
C ASP A 173 2.18 13.01 -16.95
N GLY A 174 1.41 12.30 -16.12
CA GLY A 174 1.75 11.95 -14.73
C GLY A 174 1.36 13.00 -13.69
N THR A 175 0.60 14.03 -14.08
CA THR A 175 0.13 15.07 -13.15
C THR A 175 -1.00 14.58 -12.25
N SER A 176 -0.99 14.99 -10.98
CA SER A 176 -2.06 14.74 -10.01
C SER A 176 -2.82 16.02 -9.72
N HIS A 177 -4.11 16.09 -10.06
CA HIS A 177 -4.94 17.28 -9.78
C HIS A 177 -4.97 17.66 -8.30
N LEU A 178 -5.07 16.67 -7.41
CA LEU A 178 -5.06 16.90 -5.97
C LEU A 178 -3.73 17.49 -5.51
N TRP A 179 -2.61 16.98 -6.06
CA TRP A 179 -1.29 17.50 -5.72
C TRP A 179 -1.11 18.94 -6.18
N GLU A 180 -1.51 19.25 -7.42
CA GLU A 180 -1.42 20.60 -7.98
C GLU A 180 -2.30 21.59 -7.20
N ALA A 181 -3.49 21.17 -6.76
CA ALA A 181 -4.42 22.02 -6.02
C ALA A 181 -4.03 22.24 -4.54
N VAL A 182 -3.21 21.36 -3.96
CA VAL A 182 -2.86 21.39 -2.53
C VAL A 182 -1.35 21.29 -2.32
N GLY A 183 -0.77 20.10 -2.51
CA GLY A 183 0.60 19.79 -2.10
C GLY A 183 1.68 20.66 -2.74
N ARG A 184 1.53 21.02 -4.01
CA ARG A 184 2.48 21.86 -4.75
C ARG A 184 2.59 23.27 -4.16
N HIS A 185 1.50 23.82 -3.62
CA HIS A 185 1.50 25.15 -3.03
C HIS A 185 2.33 25.26 -1.74
N PHE A 186 2.54 24.14 -1.03
CA PHE A 186 3.32 24.11 0.21
C PHE A 186 4.78 23.71 -0.03
N THR A 187 5.03 22.85 -1.01
CA THR A 187 6.35 22.23 -1.22
C THR A 187 7.11 22.81 -2.41
N GLY A 188 6.40 23.38 -3.39
CA GLY A 188 6.95 23.75 -4.69
C GLY A 188 7.31 22.57 -5.60
N LEU A 189 7.16 21.33 -5.13
CA LEU A 189 7.52 20.11 -5.85
C LEU A 189 6.39 19.67 -6.79
N THR A 190 6.76 19.06 -7.91
CA THR A 190 5.81 18.28 -8.74
C THR A 190 5.41 16.98 -8.02
N TYR A 191 4.30 16.37 -8.44
CA TYR A 191 3.85 15.11 -7.86
C TYR A 191 4.93 14.02 -7.91
N ARG A 192 5.64 13.89 -9.04
CA ARG A 192 6.68 12.86 -9.22
C ARG A 192 7.90 13.09 -8.32
N GLU A 193 8.27 14.35 -8.09
CA GLU A 193 9.36 14.70 -7.17
C GLU A 193 8.97 14.41 -5.73
N ALA A 194 7.75 14.80 -5.33
CA ALA A 194 7.22 14.55 -4.00
C ALA A 194 7.05 13.06 -3.72
N ASP A 195 6.52 12.28 -4.67
CA ASP A 195 6.38 10.83 -4.55
C ASP A 195 7.73 10.16 -4.29
N ARG A 196 8.75 10.47 -5.10
CA ARG A 196 10.12 9.98 -4.91
C ARG A 196 10.72 10.39 -3.56
N LEU A 197 10.50 11.63 -3.14
CA LEU A 197 11.03 12.12 -1.86
C LEU A 197 10.33 11.44 -0.68
N SER A 198 9.01 11.25 -0.77
CA SER A 198 8.18 10.66 0.29
C SER A 198 8.57 9.22 0.65
N LYS A 199 9.21 8.50 -0.28
CA LYS A 199 9.78 7.16 -0.05
C LYS A 199 10.90 7.19 1.00
N LYS A 200 11.67 8.28 1.06
CA LYS A 200 12.85 8.41 1.96
C LYS A 200 12.60 9.34 3.15
N ASN A 201 11.82 10.40 2.97
CA ASN A 201 11.55 11.38 4.00
C ASN A 201 10.12 11.93 3.84
N LYS A 202 9.29 11.87 4.88
CA LYS A 202 7.92 12.41 4.90
C LYS A 202 7.78 13.69 5.74
N GLU A 203 8.86 14.25 6.26
CA GLU A 203 8.86 15.46 7.10
C GLU A 203 8.34 16.68 6.35
N PHE A 204 8.52 16.75 5.04
CA PHE A 204 8.01 17.86 4.22
C PHE A 204 6.48 17.91 4.13
N ILE A 205 5.79 16.88 4.63
CA ILE A 205 4.32 16.78 4.70
C ILE A 205 3.81 17.30 6.08
N ARG A 206 4.71 17.65 7.01
CA ARG A 206 4.35 18.25 8.31
C ARG A 206 4.15 19.75 8.25
#